data_AF-A0A401HC56-F1
#
_entry.id   AF-A0A401HC56-F1
#
_cell.length_a   1.000
_cell.length_b   1.000
_cell.length_c   1.000
_cell.angle_alpha   90.00
_cell.angle_beta   90.00
_cell.angle_gamma   90.00
#
_symmetry.space_group_name_H-M   'P 1'
#
loop_
_entity.id
_entity.type
_entity.pdbx_description
1 polymer ?
#
loop_
_entity_poly.entity_id
_entity_poly.type
_entity_poly.pdbx_seq_one_letter_code
_entity_poly.pdbx_strand_id
1 'polypeptide(L)'
;MVFHPIDVYGCYGLAGGTLGGGVVGVPSDVSFRWYGIRPPLVKRSGITGWAINFAVGCTHACPFCYVDAINRRYPRRGLEDLIATTGWGGYLAVPTNILEAIKETPWWRWRGREVFMSRAHDPYLPALAPWAREILRRALPAGLRIILHTRSILYKHDLRMFEQHRDRIRIHASLATMSRLHRIIEPRAPPPRVRVRVLAEASSRGCFWGVDTLSG
;
A
#
# COMPACT_ATOMS: atom_id res chain seq x y z
N MET A 1 -9.10 -32.75 -20.11
CA MET A 1 -8.19 -31.59 -20.09
C MET A 1 -8.50 -30.75 -18.86
N VAL A 2 -7.74 -30.93 -17.79
CA VAL A 2 -7.89 -30.19 -16.54
C VAL A 2 -6.90 -29.04 -16.59
N PHE A 3 -7.38 -27.80 -16.62
CA PHE A 3 -6.55 -26.62 -16.50
C PHE A 3 -6.09 -26.49 -15.05
N HIS A 4 -4.80 -26.69 -14.79
CA HIS A 4 -4.18 -26.28 -13.53
C HIS A 4 -3.99 -24.76 -13.52
N PRO A 5 -4.29 -24.08 -12.40
CA PRO A 5 -4.04 -22.66 -12.25
C PRO A 5 -2.52 -22.43 -12.27
N ILE A 6 -2.05 -21.60 -13.20
CA ILE A 6 -0.68 -21.13 -13.25
C ILE A 6 -0.38 -20.46 -11.91
N ASP A 7 0.61 -21.01 -11.20
CA ASP A 7 1.14 -20.53 -9.95
C ASP A 7 1.84 -19.18 -10.17
N VAL A 8 1.09 -18.09 -10.05
CA VAL A 8 1.61 -16.71 -10.15
C VAL A 8 2.32 -16.27 -8.85
N TYR A 9 2.57 -17.20 -7.91
CA TYR A 9 3.18 -16.90 -6.61
C TYR A 9 4.49 -17.66 -6.36
N GLY A 10 4.86 -18.60 -7.22
CA GLY A 10 6.10 -19.38 -7.13
C GLY A 10 7.28 -18.75 -7.87
N CYS A 11 7.78 -17.60 -7.41
CA CYS A 11 9.13 -17.10 -7.74
C CYS A 11 9.55 -15.95 -6.81
N TYR A 12 9.49 -16.16 -5.48
CA TYR A 12 10.31 -15.38 -4.55
C TYR A 12 11.70 -16.00 -4.50
N GLY A 13 12.41 -15.91 -5.63
CA GLY A 13 13.83 -16.18 -5.70
C GLY A 13 14.56 -15.07 -4.95
N LEU A 14 15.08 -15.41 -3.77
CA LEU A 14 16.17 -14.70 -3.12
C LEU A 14 17.42 -14.86 -3.99
N ALA A 15 17.51 -14.10 -5.07
CA ALA A 15 18.73 -13.88 -5.82
C ALA A 15 18.53 -12.62 -6.67
N GLY A 16 19.43 -11.66 -6.54
CA GLY A 16 19.53 -10.57 -7.51
C GLY A 16 19.62 -11.18 -8.91
N GLY A 17 18.60 -10.94 -9.72
CA GLY A 17 18.47 -11.52 -11.04
C GLY A 17 17.63 -10.61 -11.91
N THR A 18 18.23 -9.51 -12.36
CA THR A 18 17.73 -8.71 -13.48
C THR A 18 17.88 -9.55 -14.76
N LEU A 19 16.83 -10.26 -15.14
CA LEU A 19 16.68 -10.73 -16.51
C LEU A 19 15.42 -10.06 -17.06
N GLY A 20 15.64 -8.93 -17.75
CA GLY A 20 14.59 -8.04 -18.23
C GLY A 20 14.40 -6.75 -17.41
N GLY A 21 15.45 -6.22 -16.76
CA GLY A 21 15.61 -4.82 -16.30
C GLY A 21 14.60 -4.18 -15.33
N GLY A 22 13.44 -4.78 -15.08
CA GLY A 22 12.34 -4.21 -14.28
C GLY A 22 12.06 -4.99 -12.99
N VAL A 23 11.51 -4.29 -11.99
CA VAL A 23 11.00 -4.91 -10.77
C VAL A 23 9.54 -5.29 -10.99
N VAL A 24 9.18 -6.55 -10.71
CA VAL A 24 7.81 -7.06 -10.90
C VAL A 24 6.80 -6.16 -10.19
N GLY A 25 5.77 -5.72 -10.92
CA GLY A 25 4.72 -4.86 -10.38
C GLY A 25 5.08 -3.38 -10.25
N VAL A 26 6.22 -2.96 -10.82
CA VAL A 26 6.64 -1.56 -10.93
C VAL A 26 6.59 -1.14 -12.42
N PRO A 27 5.93 -0.03 -12.78
CA PRO A 27 5.94 0.47 -14.15
C PRO A 27 7.37 0.73 -14.66
N SER A 28 7.63 0.50 -15.94
CA SER A 28 8.98 0.64 -16.54
C SER A 28 9.51 2.08 -16.54
N ASP A 29 8.62 3.06 -16.45
CA ASP A 29 8.93 4.49 -16.37
C ASP A 29 9.13 4.99 -14.92
N VAL A 30 9.18 4.08 -13.94
CA VAL A 30 9.37 4.40 -12.53
C VAL A 30 10.77 3.98 -12.08
N SER A 31 11.54 4.93 -11.57
CA SER A 31 12.82 4.67 -10.93
C SER A 31 12.63 3.90 -9.62
N PHE A 32 13.23 2.73 -9.52
CA PHE A 32 13.09 1.86 -8.37
C PHE A 32 14.36 1.86 -7.49
N ARG A 33 14.21 1.81 -6.16
CA ARG A 33 15.35 1.70 -5.24
C ARG A 33 15.05 0.84 -4.01
N TRP A 34 16.04 0.07 -3.60
CA TRP A 34 15.98 -0.65 -2.33
C TRP A 34 16.49 0.22 -1.16
N TYR A 35 15.94 0.05 0.05
CA TYR A 35 16.43 0.72 1.26
C TYR A 35 16.33 -0.20 2.50
N GLY A 36 17.03 0.08 3.60
CA GLY A 36 16.83 -0.68 4.86
C GLY A 36 15.77 -0.04 5.76
N ILE A 37 14.77 -0.77 6.28
CA ILE A 37 13.77 -0.28 7.25
C ILE A 37 14.06 -0.79 8.66
N ARG A 38 13.78 0.05 9.67
CA ARG A 38 13.92 -0.33 11.09
C ARG A 38 12.55 -0.69 11.68
N PRO A 39 12.43 -1.83 12.38
CA PRO A 39 11.29 -2.13 13.22
C PRO A 39 11.28 -1.23 14.47
N PRO A 40 10.12 -1.08 15.15
CA PRO A 40 8.83 -1.61 14.74
C PRO A 40 8.27 -0.91 13.49
N LEU A 41 7.45 -1.64 12.72
CA LEU A 41 6.77 -1.09 11.53
C LEU A 41 5.66 -0.09 11.90
N VAL A 42 5.05 -0.25 13.07
CA VAL A 42 4.07 0.71 13.58
C VAL A 42 4.79 1.90 14.19
N LYS A 43 4.57 3.09 13.64
CA LYS A 43 5.24 4.35 14.04
C LYS A 43 4.22 5.42 14.37
N ARG A 44 4.63 6.36 15.24
CA ARG A 44 3.86 7.58 15.51
C ARG A 44 3.66 8.35 14.21
N SER A 45 2.44 8.81 13.98
CA SER A 45 2.05 9.65 12.86
C SER A 45 1.52 10.96 13.42
N GLY A 46 2.04 12.10 12.95
CA GLY A 46 1.54 13.42 13.35
C GLY A 46 0.12 13.72 12.88
N ILE A 47 -0.40 12.93 11.92
CA ILE A 47 -1.73 13.13 11.33
C ILE A 47 -2.75 12.13 11.89
N THR A 48 -2.31 10.90 12.18
CA THR A 48 -3.23 9.77 12.43
C THR A 48 -2.96 9.03 13.75
N GLY A 49 -2.08 9.55 14.60
CA GLY A 49 -1.64 8.89 15.83
C GLY A 49 -0.63 7.77 15.58
N TRP A 50 -1.03 6.71 14.85
CA TRP A 50 -0.19 5.57 14.46
C TRP A 50 -0.36 5.23 12.98
N ALA A 51 0.73 4.85 12.33
CA ALA A 51 0.72 4.37 10.96
C ALA A 51 1.78 3.30 10.70
N ILE A 52 1.50 2.43 9.73
CA ILE A 52 2.45 1.50 9.13
C ILE A 52 2.78 2.04 7.74
N ASN A 53 3.98 2.61 7.59
CA ASN A 53 4.52 3.04 6.31
C ASN A 53 5.76 2.19 5.98
N PHE A 54 5.68 1.37 4.94
CA PHE A 54 6.70 0.39 4.57
C PHE A 54 7.25 0.55 3.13
N ALA A 55 7.03 1.70 2.50
CA ALA A 55 7.63 2.09 1.22
C ALA A 55 7.74 3.62 1.15
N VAL A 56 8.50 4.13 0.17
CA VAL A 56 8.62 5.56 -0.14
C VAL A 56 8.29 5.78 -1.61
N GLY A 57 7.43 6.75 -1.91
CA GLY A 57 6.91 6.98 -3.27
C GLY A 57 5.64 6.17 -3.56
N CYS A 58 4.94 6.53 -4.63
CA CYS A 58 3.68 5.87 -5.01
C CYS A 58 3.44 5.98 -6.51
N THR A 59 3.30 4.85 -7.19
CA THR A 59 3.20 4.81 -8.65
C THR A 59 1.85 5.28 -9.20
N HIS A 60 0.84 5.50 -8.35
CA HIS A 60 -0.43 6.12 -8.73
C HIS A 60 -0.28 7.55 -9.26
N ALA A 61 0.81 8.26 -8.90
CA ALA A 61 1.19 9.57 -9.44
C ALA A 61 0.08 10.65 -9.36
N CYS A 62 -0.73 10.65 -8.30
CA CYS A 62 -1.81 11.62 -8.14
C CYS A 62 -1.23 13.02 -7.83
N PRO A 63 -1.34 14.03 -8.71
CA PRO A 63 -0.68 15.35 -8.53
C PRO A 63 -1.11 16.11 -7.28
N PHE A 64 -2.31 15.86 -6.74
CA PHE A 64 -2.80 16.50 -5.52
C PHE A 64 -2.28 15.84 -4.23
N CYS A 65 -1.44 14.80 -4.32
CA CYS A 65 -1.02 14.04 -3.16
C CYS A 65 -0.03 14.83 -2.30
N TYR A 66 -0.41 15.13 -1.05
CA TYR A 66 0.45 15.86 -0.10
C TYR A 66 1.79 15.15 0.20
N VAL A 67 1.87 13.84 -0.05
CA VAL A 67 3.03 13.02 0.28
C VAL A 67 4.27 13.46 -0.49
N ASP A 68 4.13 13.97 -1.72
CA ASP A 68 5.30 14.44 -2.47
C ASP A 68 6.01 15.57 -1.74
N ALA A 69 5.24 16.56 -1.25
CA ALA A 69 5.79 17.66 -0.47
C ALA A 69 6.50 17.17 0.81
N ILE A 70 5.95 16.16 1.48
CA ILE A 70 6.59 15.55 2.66
C ILE A 70 7.90 14.84 2.27
N ASN A 71 7.90 14.01 1.23
CA ASN A 71 9.08 13.29 0.78
C ASN A 71 10.19 14.25 0.32
N ARG A 72 9.84 15.38 -0.31
CA ARG A 72 10.81 16.41 -0.72
C ARG A 72 11.37 17.19 0.46
N ARG A 73 10.53 17.52 1.44
CA ARG A 73 10.93 18.29 2.62
C ARG A 73 11.73 17.44 3.62
N TYR A 74 11.38 16.16 3.74
CA TYR A 74 11.97 15.22 4.69
C TYR A 74 12.30 13.90 3.99
N PRO A 75 13.24 13.91 3.03
CA PRO A 75 13.59 12.71 2.30
C PRO A 75 14.17 11.69 3.26
N ARG A 76 13.84 10.43 3.01
CA ARG A 76 14.43 9.32 3.76
C ARG A 76 15.91 9.23 3.40
N ARG A 77 16.76 9.09 4.41
CA ARG A 77 18.21 8.94 4.22
C ARG A 77 18.55 7.86 3.19
N GLY A 78 19.36 8.21 2.19
CA GLY A 78 19.77 7.37 1.06
C GLY A 78 18.83 7.42 -0.16
N LEU A 79 17.75 8.20 -0.11
CA LEU A 79 16.79 8.40 -1.21
C LEU A 79 16.73 9.86 -1.70
N GLU A 80 17.60 10.73 -1.21
CA GLU A 80 17.60 12.17 -1.49
C GLU A 80 17.72 12.45 -2.99
N ASP A 81 18.70 11.84 -3.64
CA ASP A 81 18.95 11.95 -5.08
C ASP A 81 17.79 11.37 -5.89
N LEU A 82 17.23 10.22 -5.47
CA LEU A 82 16.07 9.62 -6.12
C LEU A 82 14.89 10.59 -6.12
N ILE A 83 14.54 11.15 -4.96
CA ILE A 83 13.39 12.07 -4.79
C ILE A 83 13.65 13.43 -5.46
N ALA A 84 14.89 13.92 -5.46
CA ALA A 84 15.23 15.20 -6.07
C ALA A 84 15.20 15.14 -7.60
N THR A 85 15.67 14.04 -8.19
CA THR A 85 15.81 13.89 -9.66
C THR A 85 14.56 13.36 -10.34
N THR A 86 13.58 12.85 -9.58
CA THR A 86 12.34 12.29 -10.13
C THR A 86 11.10 13.07 -9.69
N GLY A 87 10.12 13.17 -10.59
CA GLY A 87 8.81 13.75 -10.29
C GLY A 87 7.95 12.82 -9.43
N TRP A 88 6.90 13.37 -8.80
CA TRP A 88 5.94 12.55 -8.04
C TRP A 88 5.37 11.42 -8.90
N GLY A 89 5.40 10.20 -8.37
CA GLY A 89 4.97 9.00 -9.08
C GLY A 89 5.95 8.46 -10.12
N GLY A 90 7.11 9.09 -10.29
CA GLY A 90 8.26 8.58 -11.04
C GLY A 90 9.24 7.74 -10.20
N TYR A 91 8.97 7.56 -8.90
CA TYR A 91 9.82 6.75 -8.02
C TYR A 91 9.03 5.83 -7.08
N LEU A 92 9.61 4.67 -6.80
CA LEU A 92 9.18 3.77 -5.75
C LEU A 92 10.41 3.15 -5.08
N ALA A 93 10.53 3.33 -3.76
CA ALA A 93 11.56 2.70 -2.98
C ALA A 93 10.96 1.74 -1.94
N VAL A 94 11.61 0.59 -1.78
CA VAL A 94 11.09 -0.55 -1.02
C VAL A 94 12.15 -1.09 -0.05
N PRO A 95 11.77 -1.57 1.15
CA PRO A 95 12.71 -2.15 2.08
C PRO A 95 13.32 -3.48 1.60
N THR A 96 14.63 -3.65 1.73
CA THR A 96 15.32 -4.93 1.53
C THR A 96 14.96 -5.96 2.60
N ASN A 97 14.69 -5.51 3.82
CA ASN A 97 14.49 -6.33 5.00
C ASN A 97 13.04 -6.32 5.52
N ILE A 98 12.05 -6.16 4.64
CA ILE A 98 10.64 -6.01 5.06
C ILE A 98 10.14 -7.22 5.85
N LEU A 99 10.48 -8.46 5.46
CA LEU A 99 10.03 -9.66 6.16
C LEU A 99 10.63 -9.78 7.57
N GLU A 100 11.90 -9.42 7.72
CA GLU A 100 12.57 -9.34 9.01
C GLU A 100 11.91 -8.26 9.89
N ALA A 101 11.68 -7.06 9.35
CA ALA A 101 11.00 -6.00 10.08
C ALA A 101 9.56 -6.36 10.50
N ILE A 102 8.83 -7.15 9.69
CA ILE A 102 7.52 -7.71 10.06
C ILE A 102 7.67 -8.67 11.24
N LYS A 103 8.65 -9.58 11.20
CA LYS A 103 8.92 -10.57 12.25
C LYS A 103 9.33 -9.89 13.56
N GLU A 104 10.19 -8.89 13.49
CA GLU A 104 10.74 -8.18 14.66
C GLU A 104 9.78 -7.14 15.25
N THR A 105 8.70 -6.79 14.53
CA THR A 105 7.70 -5.86 15.07
C THR A 105 6.93 -6.54 16.21
N PRO A 106 6.96 -6.01 17.45
CA PRO A 106 6.24 -6.58 18.59
C PRO A 106 4.75 -6.17 18.54
N TRP A 107 3.99 -6.74 17.61
CA TRP A 107 2.61 -6.36 17.27
C TRP A 107 1.69 -6.18 18.49
N TRP A 108 1.84 -7.03 19.52
CA TRP A 108 1.07 -6.97 20.76
C TRP A 108 1.09 -5.59 21.45
N ARG A 109 2.15 -4.79 21.26
CA ARG A 109 2.27 -3.43 21.85
C ARG A 109 1.18 -2.47 21.37
N TRP A 110 0.59 -2.74 20.21
CA TRP A 110 -0.46 -1.93 19.60
C TRP A 110 -1.83 -2.60 19.62
N ARG A 111 -2.03 -3.63 20.45
CA ARG A 111 -3.34 -4.25 20.64
C ARG A 111 -4.39 -3.19 21.01
N GLY A 112 -5.53 -3.23 20.32
CA GLY A 112 -6.63 -2.28 20.48
C GLY A 112 -6.39 -0.88 19.89
N ARG A 113 -5.16 -0.56 19.44
CA ARG A 113 -4.87 0.74 18.83
C ARG A 113 -5.38 0.77 17.39
N GLU A 114 -5.91 1.92 17.02
CA GLU A 114 -6.17 2.25 15.62
C GLU A 114 -4.85 2.60 14.92
N VAL A 115 -4.58 1.95 13.80
CA VAL A 115 -3.35 2.09 13.03
C VAL A 115 -3.68 2.21 11.56
N PHE A 116 -3.26 3.31 10.95
CA PHE A 116 -3.44 3.50 9.51
C PHE A 116 -2.42 2.68 8.74
N MET A 117 -2.89 1.85 7.83
CA MET A 117 -2.03 1.19 6.87
C MET A 117 -1.80 2.11 5.68
N SER A 118 -0.59 2.66 5.65
CA SER A 118 -0.07 3.62 4.70
C SER A 118 -0.79 4.97 4.63
N ARG A 119 -0.04 6.01 4.97
CA ARG A 119 -0.38 7.44 4.75
C ARG A 119 0.66 8.13 3.85
N ALA A 120 1.68 7.39 3.42
CA ALA A 120 2.81 7.89 2.65
C ALA A 120 3.03 7.13 1.33
N HIS A 121 2.18 6.17 1.00
CA HIS A 121 2.11 5.46 -0.28
C HIS A 121 0.77 4.74 -0.36
N ASP A 122 0.55 3.97 -1.42
CA ASP A 122 -0.55 3.02 -1.46
C ASP A 122 -0.04 1.63 -1.05
N PRO A 123 -0.62 0.96 -0.05
CA PRO A 123 -0.10 -0.32 0.43
C PRO A 123 -0.34 -1.47 -0.55
N TYR A 124 -1.29 -1.32 -1.47
CA TYR A 124 -1.71 -2.35 -2.42
C TYR A 124 -1.31 -2.01 -3.87
N LEU A 125 -0.20 -1.30 -4.07
CA LEU A 125 0.48 -1.31 -5.37
C LEU A 125 0.87 -2.76 -5.72
N PRO A 126 0.95 -3.14 -7.01
CA PRO A 126 1.28 -4.52 -7.39
C PRO A 126 2.57 -5.05 -6.75
N ALA A 127 3.63 -4.23 -6.69
CA ALA A 127 4.88 -4.59 -6.02
C ALA A 127 4.79 -4.67 -4.48
N LEU A 128 3.81 -4.03 -3.86
CA LEU A 128 3.70 -3.89 -2.40
C LEU A 128 2.65 -4.80 -1.76
N ALA A 129 1.63 -5.21 -2.52
CA ALA A 129 0.48 -5.98 -2.04
C ALA A 129 0.86 -7.28 -1.29
N PRO A 130 1.90 -8.04 -1.69
CA PRO A 130 2.33 -9.22 -0.93
C PRO A 130 2.79 -8.88 0.50
N TRP A 131 3.54 -7.79 0.68
CA TRP A 131 4.00 -7.36 2.00
C TRP A 131 2.88 -6.74 2.81
N ALA A 132 1.95 -6.03 2.16
CA ALA A 132 0.76 -5.53 2.84
C ALA A 132 -0.07 -6.68 3.45
N ARG A 133 -0.31 -7.72 2.66
CA ARG A 133 -0.99 -8.93 3.12
C ARG A 133 -0.28 -9.57 4.31
N GLU A 134 1.04 -9.71 4.25
CA GLU A 134 1.81 -10.31 5.35
C GLU A 134 1.78 -9.45 6.62
N ILE A 135 1.88 -8.13 6.50
CA ILE A 135 1.68 -7.19 7.61
C ILE A 135 0.31 -7.40 8.26
N LEU A 136 -0.76 -7.46 7.45
CA LEU A 136 -2.13 -7.62 7.95
C LEU A 136 -2.33 -8.97 8.64
N ARG A 137 -1.71 -10.05 8.14
CA ARG A 137 -1.71 -11.38 8.77
C ARG A 137 -1.09 -11.40 10.16
N ARG A 138 -0.14 -10.50 10.45
CA ARG A 138 0.44 -10.36 11.80
C ARG A 138 -0.37 -9.39 12.67
N ALA A 139 -0.77 -8.26 12.09
CA ALA A 139 -1.41 -7.17 12.81
C ALA A 139 -2.83 -7.51 13.29
N LEU A 140 -3.67 -8.09 12.43
CA LEU A 140 -5.09 -8.32 12.75
C LEU A 140 -5.28 -9.36 13.87
N PRO A 141 -4.58 -10.53 13.86
CA PRO A 141 -4.66 -11.48 14.96
C PRO A 141 -4.07 -10.94 16.27
N ALA A 142 -3.02 -10.11 16.19
CA ALA A 142 -2.43 -9.43 17.35
C ALA A 142 -3.36 -8.38 17.99
N GLY A 143 -4.48 -8.05 17.32
CA GLY A 143 -5.55 -7.22 17.85
C GLY A 143 -5.42 -5.74 17.49
N LEU A 144 -4.61 -5.37 16.50
CA LEU A 144 -4.60 -4.01 15.97
C LEU A 144 -5.91 -3.73 15.23
N ARG A 145 -6.39 -2.48 15.29
CA ARG A 145 -7.52 -1.99 14.49
C ARG A 145 -6.95 -1.25 13.29
N ILE A 146 -6.96 -1.86 12.11
CA ILE A 146 -6.38 -1.32 10.90
C ILE A 146 -7.38 -0.48 10.11
N ILE A 147 -6.99 0.74 9.76
CA ILE A 147 -7.63 1.51 8.69
C ILE A 147 -6.78 1.33 7.44
N LEU A 148 -7.28 0.55 6.48
CA LEU A 148 -6.61 0.32 5.20
C LEU A 148 -6.95 1.44 4.24
N HIS A 149 -6.02 2.37 4.01
CA HIS A 149 -6.21 3.47 3.07
C HIS A 149 -5.62 3.13 1.71
N THR A 150 -6.44 3.02 0.67
CA THR A 150 -5.96 2.63 -0.66
C THR A 150 -6.82 3.19 -1.80
N ARG A 151 -6.17 3.44 -2.94
CA ARG A 151 -6.76 3.65 -4.28
C ARG A 151 -6.69 2.39 -5.12
N SER A 152 -5.88 1.41 -4.73
CA SER A 152 -5.80 0.12 -5.41
C SER A 152 -7.07 -0.70 -5.17
N ILE A 153 -7.31 -1.64 -6.07
CA ILE A 153 -8.35 -2.66 -5.95
C ILE A 153 -7.78 -4.04 -5.59
N LEU A 154 -6.45 -4.17 -5.49
CA LEU A 154 -5.80 -5.47 -5.28
C LEU A 154 -6.13 -6.08 -3.91
N TYR A 155 -6.58 -5.27 -2.95
CA TYR A 155 -7.09 -5.77 -1.66
C TYR A 155 -8.29 -6.71 -1.81
N LYS A 156 -8.97 -6.72 -2.98
CA LYS A 156 -10.07 -7.66 -3.27
C LYS A 156 -9.66 -9.12 -3.09
N HIS A 157 -8.38 -9.43 -3.32
CA HIS A 157 -7.83 -10.77 -3.15
C HIS A 157 -7.74 -11.20 -1.68
N ASP A 158 -7.88 -10.25 -0.75
CA ASP A 158 -7.73 -10.45 0.69
C ASP A 158 -9.06 -10.29 1.45
N LEU A 159 -10.18 -10.11 0.75
CA LEU A 159 -11.49 -9.93 1.40
C LEU A 159 -11.86 -11.08 2.33
N ARG A 160 -11.49 -12.32 1.99
CA ARG A 160 -11.71 -13.47 2.89
C ARG A 160 -10.99 -13.32 4.24
N MET A 161 -9.79 -12.75 4.25
CA MET A 161 -9.06 -12.45 5.49
C MET A 161 -9.73 -11.30 6.25
N PHE A 162 -10.21 -10.28 5.53
CA PHE A 162 -10.89 -9.15 6.14
C PHE A 162 -12.22 -9.56 6.78
N GLU A 163 -12.95 -10.47 6.14
CA GLU A 163 -14.16 -11.11 6.66
C GLU A 163 -13.92 -11.85 7.99
N GLN A 164 -12.72 -12.35 8.25
CA GLN A 164 -12.38 -13.02 9.52
C GLN A 164 -12.05 -12.03 10.64
N HIS A 165 -11.83 -10.76 10.30
CA HIS A 165 -11.35 -9.71 11.20
C HIS A 165 -12.17 -8.42 11.05
N ARG A 166 -13.48 -8.54 10.79
CA ARG A 166 -14.37 -7.41 10.46
C ARG A 166 -14.36 -6.33 11.53
N ASP A 167 -14.27 -6.72 12.80
CA ASP A 167 -14.18 -5.83 13.96
C ASP A 167 -12.88 -5.02 14.01
N ARG A 168 -11.86 -5.41 13.24
CA ARG A 168 -10.48 -4.91 13.29
C ARG A 168 -9.98 -4.32 11.99
N ILE A 169 -10.69 -4.43 10.87
CA ILE A 169 -10.27 -3.78 9.63
C ILE A 169 -11.39 -2.95 9.04
N ARG A 170 -11.05 -1.71 8.68
CA ARG A 170 -11.91 -0.81 7.92
C ARG A 170 -11.22 -0.43 6.62
N ILE A 171 -11.90 -0.63 5.50
CA ILE A 171 -11.37 -0.34 4.17
C ILE A 171 -11.75 1.09 3.79
N HIS A 172 -10.76 1.96 3.63
CA HIS A 172 -10.95 3.32 3.15
C HIS A 172 -10.53 3.42 1.69
N ALA A 173 -11.52 3.45 0.80
CA ALA A 173 -11.30 3.69 -0.62
C ALA A 173 -11.28 5.21 -0.88
N SER A 174 -10.15 5.74 -1.36
CA SER A 174 -10.12 7.14 -1.81
C SER A 174 -10.90 7.29 -3.12
N LEU A 175 -11.81 8.27 -3.22
CA LEU A 175 -12.53 8.62 -4.43
C LEU A 175 -12.45 10.14 -4.66
N ALA A 176 -11.44 10.58 -5.40
CA ALA A 176 -11.21 12.01 -5.66
C ALA A 176 -12.31 12.65 -6.53
N THR A 177 -12.79 11.93 -7.55
CA THR A 177 -13.86 12.37 -8.44
C THR A 177 -14.54 11.17 -9.09
N MET A 178 -15.82 11.27 -9.44
CA MET A 178 -16.54 10.28 -10.26
C MET A 178 -16.57 10.63 -11.75
N SER A 179 -16.09 11.82 -12.10
CA SER A 179 -16.09 12.33 -13.47
C SER A 179 -14.92 11.77 -14.30
N ARG A 180 -14.85 12.14 -15.59
CA ARG A 180 -13.72 11.79 -16.46
C ARG A 180 -12.39 12.45 -16.02
N LEU A 181 -12.42 13.44 -15.13
CA LEU A 181 -11.25 14.12 -14.58
C LEU A 181 -10.27 13.16 -13.89
N HIS A 182 -10.74 12.00 -13.39
CA HIS A 182 -9.86 11.01 -12.74
C HIS A 182 -8.68 10.58 -13.63
N ARG A 183 -8.83 10.62 -14.97
CA ARG A 183 -7.76 10.28 -15.92
C ARG A 183 -6.57 11.23 -15.83
N ILE A 184 -6.80 12.46 -15.38
CA ILE A 184 -5.79 13.51 -15.22
C ILE A 184 -5.25 13.49 -13.79
N ILE A 185 -6.15 13.44 -12.80
CA ILE A 185 -5.76 13.60 -11.39
C ILE A 185 -5.37 12.31 -10.67
N GLU A 186 -5.67 11.14 -11.24
CA GLU A 186 -5.31 9.83 -10.70
C GLU A 186 -4.83 8.91 -11.86
N PRO A 187 -3.77 9.31 -12.58
CA PRO A 187 -3.47 8.79 -13.93
C PRO A 187 -3.18 7.30 -13.99
N ARG A 188 -2.61 6.72 -12.91
CA ARG A 188 -2.33 5.28 -12.83
C ARG A 188 -3.18 4.54 -11.79
N ALA A 189 -4.14 5.20 -11.15
CA ALA A 189 -5.05 4.54 -10.20
C ALA A 189 -6.22 3.86 -10.93
N PRO A 190 -6.76 2.76 -10.39
CA PRO A 190 -7.99 2.16 -10.92
C PRO A 190 -9.12 3.19 -11.04
N PRO A 191 -9.95 3.13 -12.11
CA PRO A 191 -11.06 4.06 -12.29
C PRO A 191 -12.00 4.08 -11.06
N PRO A 192 -12.54 5.25 -10.67
CA PRO A 192 -13.39 5.40 -9.50
C PRO A 192 -14.56 4.41 -9.45
N ARG A 193 -15.22 4.17 -10.60
CA ARG A 193 -16.32 3.20 -10.71
C ARG A 193 -15.89 1.76 -10.39
N VAL A 194 -14.65 1.39 -10.70
CA VAL A 194 -14.10 0.07 -10.40
C VAL A 194 -13.79 -0.03 -8.91
N ARG A 195 -13.22 1.02 -8.30
CA ARG A 195 -13.02 1.10 -6.84
C ARG A 195 -14.34 0.96 -6.08
N VAL A 196 -15.39 1.67 -6.51
CA VAL A 196 -16.74 1.55 -5.91
C VAL A 196 -17.28 0.13 -6.02
N ARG A 197 -17.12 -0.53 -7.17
CA ARG A 197 -17.58 -1.92 -7.35
C ARG A 197 -16.89 -2.89 -6.39
N VAL A 198 -15.58 -2.76 -6.22
CA VAL A 198 -14.81 -3.61 -5.30
C VAL A 198 -15.15 -3.30 -3.84
N LEU A 199 -15.41 -2.03 -3.52
CA LEU A 199 -15.89 -1.64 -2.19
C LEU A 199 -17.28 -2.22 -1.90
N ALA A 200 -18.17 -2.23 -2.89
CA ALA A 200 -19.49 -2.85 -2.77
C ALA A 200 -19.38 -4.37 -2.55
N GLU A 201 -18.45 -5.05 -3.23
CA GLU A 201 -18.16 -6.46 -2.96
C GLU A 201 -17.65 -6.68 -1.52
N ALA A 202 -16.76 -5.82 -1.03
CA ALA A 202 -16.31 -5.88 0.36
C ALA A 202 -17.49 -5.66 1.34
N SER A 203 -18.37 -4.70 1.03
CA SER A 203 -19.56 -4.41 1.82
C SER A 203 -20.55 -5.58 1.84
N SER A 204 -20.79 -6.27 0.71
CA SER A 204 -21.70 -7.42 0.65
C SER A 204 -21.17 -8.62 1.45
N ARG A 205 -19.86 -8.65 1.70
CA ARG A 205 -19.19 -9.61 2.59
C ARG A 205 -19.19 -9.17 4.05
N GLY A 206 -19.77 -8.02 4.37
CA GLY A 206 -19.85 -7.46 5.72
C GLY A 206 -18.55 -6.81 6.22
N CYS A 207 -17.61 -6.46 5.33
CA CYS A 207 -16.45 -5.68 5.70
C CYS A 207 -16.85 -4.22 5.92
N PHE A 208 -16.34 -3.60 7.00
CA PHE A 208 -16.54 -2.17 7.22
C PHE A 208 -15.75 -1.35 6.22
N TRP A 209 -16.36 -0.28 5.73
CA TRP A 209 -15.76 0.59 4.74
C TRP A 209 -16.01 2.06 5.02
N GLY A 210 -15.16 2.90 4.44
CA GLY A 210 -15.28 4.34 4.37
C GLY A 210 -14.83 4.84 2.99
N VAL A 211 -15.24 6.06 2.65
CA VAL A 211 -14.81 6.74 1.43
C VAL A 211 -14.20 8.07 1.80
N ASP A 212 -12.99 8.32 1.34
CA ASP A 212 -12.37 9.65 1.44
C ASP A 212 -12.60 10.39 0.12
N THR A 213 -13.34 11.50 0.19
CA THR A 213 -13.56 12.38 -0.96
C THR A 213 -12.65 13.59 -0.86
N LEU A 214 -12.22 14.13 -2.00
CA LEU A 214 -11.69 15.49 -2.05
C LEU A 214 -12.91 16.42 -2.00
N SER A 215 -13.43 16.69 -0.82
CA SER A 215 -14.35 17.81 -0.64
C SER A 215 -13.55 19.09 -0.90
N GLY A 216 -13.93 19.82 -1.96
CA GLY A 216 -13.37 21.12 -2.29
C GLY A 216 -13.62 22.15 -1.21
#